data_AF-A0A497JFN8-F1
#
_entry.id   AF-A0A497JFN8-F1
#
_cell.length_a   1.000
_cell.length_b   1.000
_cell.length_c   1.000
_cell.angle_alpha   90.00
_cell.angle_beta   90.00
_cell.angle_gamma   90.00
#
_symmetry.space_group_name_H-M   'P 1'
#
loop_
_entity.id
_entity.type
_entity.pdbx_description
1 polymer ?
#
loop_
_entity_poly.entity_id
_entity_poly.type
_entity_poly.pdbx_seq_one_letter_code
_entity_poly.pdbx_strand_id
1 'polypeptide(L)'
;MAIVLLLIFFLICSTSITKKFLTVDESLYIVSGYSYLKTLDFRMNPEHPIFAKILYGVPLLFLNPELPAGNENWKKMEKHIDVGANYGFAADFYKTNLKKFRTIVFSARLVAILLSLLLGLLIFLWTRELFGSKAALLALFLFCFEPNVIAHSRLATLDMPLALFVFASFYFFWKFARSSKPVFLLASAIAISLATLTKYTALLFFPLLFLFIILQHKTLSKNRANFFKQRNILFYYTFIFSVLVLAPIILANFLYAFEGYKQNYCFFVPARMYEGFNFIKEWVQSGREGYLFGEFRKYIPEYFLVAFLIKTTLPL
;
A
#
# COMPACT_ATOMS: atom_id res chain seq x y z
N MET A 1 26.45 0.10 11.62
CA MET A 1 25.86 -1.22 11.29
C MET A 1 24.48 -1.12 10.65
N ALA A 2 23.46 -0.53 11.29
CA ALA A 2 22.11 -0.43 10.68
C ALA A 2 22.10 0.30 9.32
N ILE A 3 22.81 1.44 9.22
CA ILE A 3 22.97 2.18 7.95
C ILE A 3 23.62 1.31 6.88
N VAL A 4 24.62 0.50 7.25
CA VAL A 4 25.30 -0.40 6.31
C VAL A 4 24.35 -1.47 5.77
N LEU A 5 23.51 -2.06 6.62
CA LEU A 5 22.50 -3.04 6.19
C LEU A 5 21.47 -2.41 5.24
N LEU A 6 20.99 -1.20 5.55
CA LEU A 6 20.06 -0.47 4.68
C LEU A 6 20.71 -0.09 3.34
N LEU A 7 21.98 0.30 3.34
CA LEU A 7 22.74 0.57 2.10
C LEU A 7 22.93 -0.70 1.27
N ILE A 8 23.25 -1.83 1.90
CA ILE A 8 23.34 -3.13 1.21
C ILE A 8 21.99 -3.48 0.57
N PHE A 9 20.90 -3.36 1.32
CA PHE A 9 19.54 -3.60 0.81
C PHE A 9 19.20 -2.69 -0.38
N PHE A 10 19.50 -1.41 -0.26
CA PHE A 10 19.32 -0.44 -1.35
C PHE A 10 20.11 -0.85 -2.60
N LEU A 11 21.37 -1.25 -2.46
CA LEU A 11 22.22 -1.68 -3.57
C LEU A 11 21.71 -2.97 -4.22
N ILE A 12 21.28 -3.95 -3.42
CA ILE A 12 20.67 -5.19 -3.93
C ILE A 12 19.42 -4.88 -4.75
N CYS A 13 18.50 -4.08 -4.22
CA CYS A 13 17.26 -3.74 -4.93
C CYS A 13 17.55 -2.90 -6.18
N SER A 14 18.35 -1.84 -6.08
CA SER A 14 18.63 -0.90 -7.19
C SER A 14 19.42 -1.53 -8.34
N THR A 15 20.32 -2.47 -8.07
CA THR A 15 21.02 -3.23 -9.13
C THR A 15 20.12 -4.26 -9.81
N SER A 16 19.11 -4.76 -9.10
CA SER A 16 18.16 -5.74 -9.64
C SER A 16 17.13 -5.10 -10.59
N ILE A 17 16.69 -3.86 -10.33
CA ILE A 17 15.67 -3.20 -11.15
C ILE A 17 16.10 -2.90 -12.59
N THR A 18 17.40 -2.77 -12.85
CA THR A 18 17.93 -2.50 -14.20
C THR A 18 17.96 -3.76 -15.09
N LYS A 19 17.83 -4.95 -14.49
CA LYS A 19 17.92 -6.25 -15.18
C LYS A 19 16.56 -6.90 -15.45
N LYS A 20 15.45 -6.22 -15.15
CA LYS A 20 14.10 -6.80 -15.18
C LYS A 20 13.10 -5.89 -15.90
N PHE A 21 12.26 -6.49 -16.73
CA PHE A 21 11.12 -5.81 -17.39
C PHE A 21 9.97 -5.54 -16.42
N LEU A 22 8.96 -4.80 -16.88
CA LEU A 22 7.73 -4.52 -16.13
C LEU A 22 6.98 -5.80 -15.80
N THR A 23 6.43 -5.87 -14.59
CA THR A 23 5.32 -6.80 -14.32
C THR A 23 3.99 -6.20 -14.79
N VAL A 24 2.96 -7.05 -14.85
CA VAL A 24 1.61 -6.65 -15.27
C VAL A 24 1.09 -5.50 -14.42
N ASP A 25 1.17 -5.61 -13.09
CA ASP A 25 0.66 -4.59 -12.17
C ASP A 25 1.46 -3.27 -12.20
N GLU A 26 2.79 -3.35 -12.29
CA GLU A 26 3.64 -2.14 -12.35
C GLU A 26 3.28 -1.27 -13.56
N SER A 27 2.91 -1.90 -14.68
CA SER A 27 2.54 -1.18 -15.89
C SER A 27 1.35 -0.25 -15.65
N LEU A 28 0.36 -0.71 -14.86
CA LEU A 28 -0.83 0.07 -14.52
C LEU A 28 -0.54 1.13 -13.46
N TYR A 29 0.07 0.75 -12.34
CA TYR A 29 0.18 1.60 -11.17
C TYR A 29 1.01 2.86 -11.41
N ILE A 30 2.10 2.73 -12.16
CA ILE A 30 2.98 3.86 -12.51
C ILE A 30 2.21 4.88 -13.37
N VAL A 31 1.53 4.40 -14.41
CA VAL A 31 0.82 5.25 -15.36
C VAL A 31 -0.40 5.88 -14.72
N SER A 32 -1.15 5.11 -13.92
CA SER A 32 -2.27 5.62 -13.12
C SER A 32 -1.82 6.75 -12.20
N GLY A 33 -0.74 6.55 -11.45
CA GLY A 33 -0.18 7.56 -10.57
C GLY A 33 0.15 8.88 -11.27
N TYR A 34 0.78 8.78 -12.44
CA TYR A 34 1.12 9.96 -13.24
C TYR A 34 -0.11 10.63 -13.85
N SER A 35 -1.09 9.86 -14.35
CA SER A 35 -2.33 10.43 -14.88
C SER A 35 -3.08 11.21 -13.80
N TYR A 36 -3.19 10.66 -12.58
CA TYR A 36 -3.82 11.32 -11.44
C TYR A 36 -3.21 12.69 -11.16
N LEU A 37 -1.88 12.78 -11.16
CA LEU A 37 -1.15 14.01 -10.90
C LEU A 37 -1.29 15.05 -12.03
N LYS A 38 -1.43 14.60 -13.29
CA LYS A 38 -1.52 15.50 -14.46
C LYS A 38 -2.94 15.97 -14.74
N THR A 39 -3.95 15.15 -14.46
CA THR A 39 -5.33 15.41 -14.88
C THR A 39 -6.29 15.60 -13.70
N LEU A 40 -5.88 15.28 -12.47
CA LEU A 40 -6.77 15.19 -11.30
C LEU A 40 -7.98 14.29 -11.57
N ASP A 41 -7.79 13.27 -12.40
CA ASP A 41 -8.80 12.29 -12.77
C ASP A 41 -8.32 10.90 -12.36
N PHE A 42 -9.02 10.28 -11.40
CA PHE A 42 -8.64 9.01 -10.81
C PHE A 42 -9.37 7.81 -11.43
N ARG A 43 -9.87 7.95 -12.67
CA ARG A 43 -10.57 6.87 -13.41
C ARG A 43 -9.72 5.64 -13.72
N MET A 44 -8.41 5.80 -13.87
CA MET A 44 -7.53 4.68 -14.22
C MET A 44 -7.35 3.77 -13.01
N ASN A 45 -7.52 2.46 -13.16
CA ASN A 45 -7.34 1.43 -12.13
C ASN A 45 -7.99 1.76 -10.76
N PRO A 46 -9.31 2.03 -10.69
CA PRO A 46 -9.98 2.35 -9.43
C PRO A 46 -10.11 1.14 -8.49
N GLU A 47 -9.84 -0.06 -9.00
CA GLU A 47 -9.68 -1.34 -8.29
C GLU A 47 -8.80 -1.24 -7.03
N HIS A 48 -7.87 -0.30 -7.02
CA HIS A 48 -7.07 0.03 -5.84
C HIS A 48 -7.09 1.52 -5.55
N PRO A 49 -7.04 1.92 -4.27
CA PRO A 49 -6.93 3.32 -3.87
C PRO A 49 -5.65 4.03 -4.39
N ILE A 50 -5.68 5.36 -4.38
CA ILE A 50 -4.78 6.20 -5.19
C ILE A 50 -3.38 6.43 -4.61
N PHE A 51 -3.15 6.26 -3.31
CA PHE A 51 -2.02 6.91 -2.62
C PHE A 51 -0.64 6.41 -3.08
N ALA A 52 -0.39 5.10 -3.04
CA ALA A 52 0.91 4.57 -3.48
C ALA A 52 1.14 4.81 -4.99
N LYS A 53 0.08 4.77 -5.79
CA LYS A 53 0.16 5.11 -7.23
C LYS A 53 0.61 6.55 -7.41
N ILE A 54 0.02 7.51 -6.69
CA ILE A 54 0.44 8.92 -6.71
C ILE A 54 1.95 9.02 -6.41
N LEU A 55 2.44 8.34 -5.36
CA LEU A 55 3.87 8.36 -5.03
C LEU A 55 4.75 7.86 -6.18
N TYR A 56 4.33 6.81 -6.90
CA TYR A 56 5.03 6.31 -8.09
C TYR A 56 4.98 7.28 -9.28
N GLY A 57 3.94 8.11 -9.37
CA GLY A 57 3.80 9.14 -10.40
C GLY A 57 4.62 10.41 -10.13
N VAL A 58 4.99 10.71 -8.88
CA VAL A 58 5.71 11.95 -8.52
C VAL A 58 7.01 12.13 -9.32
N PRO A 59 7.92 11.14 -9.44
CA PRO A 59 9.12 11.30 -10.24
C PRO A 59 8.85 11.60 -11.71
N LEU A 60 7.73 11.11 -12.25
CA LEU A 60 7.37 11.32 -13.65
C LEU A 60 6.97 12.77 -13.94
N LEU A 61 6.59 13.56 -12.93
CA LEU A 61 6.36 15.01 -13.11
C LEU A 61 7.63 15.72 -13.60
N PHE A 62 8.81 15.28 -13.15
CA PHE A 62 10.10 15.82 -13.59
C PHE A 62 10.53 15.27 -14.96
N LEU A 63 10.16 14.03 -15.27
CA LEU A 63 10.45 13.41 -16.57
C LEU A 63 9.52 13.92 -17.68
N ASN A 64 8.35 14.43 -17.31
CA ASN A 64 7.26 14.92 -18.16
C ASN A 64 7.04 14.01 -19.40
N PRO A 65 6.72 12.71 -19.23
CA PRO A 65 6.31 11.86 -20.33
C PRO A 65 4.97 12.32 -20.91
N GLU A 66 4.77 12.06 -22.20
CA GLU A 66 3.54 12.39 -22.91
C GLU A 66 2.40 11.48 -22.41
N LEU A 67 1.28 12.08 -22.00
CA LEU A 67 0.10 11.35 -21.57
C LEU A 67 -0.90 11.29 -22.74
N PRO A 68 -1.16 10.11 -23.34
CA PRO A 68 -2.03 9.99 -24.52
C PRO A 68 -3.53 10.03 -24.16
N ALA A 69 -3.96 11.02 -23.38
CA ALA A 69 -5.32 11.15 -22.85
C ALA A 69 -6.42 11.33 -23.93
N GLY A 70 -6.04 11.51 -25.21
CA GLY A 70 -6.98 11.53 -26.34
C GLY A 70 -7.36 10.14 -26.88
N ASN A 71 -6.65 9.09 -26.48
CA ASN A 71 -6.80 7.74 -27.04
C ASN A 71 -8.14 7.09 -26.69
N GLU A 72 -8.55 6.12 -27.52
CA GLU A 72 -9.79 5.35 -27.33
C GLU A 72 -9.85 4.67 -25.96
N ASN A 73 -8.73 4.11 -25.49
CA ASN A 73 -8.63 3.47 -24.18
C ASN A 73 -8.95 4.45 -23.04
N TRP A 74 -8.49 5.70 -23.11
CA TRP A 74 -8.81 6.73 -22.11
C TRP A 74 -10.30 7.07 -22.07
N LYS A 75 -10.92 7.16 -23.25
CA LYS A 75 -12.35 7.44 -23.40
C LYS A 75 -13.23 6.29 -22.90
N LYS A 76 -12.83 5.04 -23.14
CA LYS A 76 -13.56 3.85 -22.64
C LYS A 76 -13.70 3.84 -21.13
N MET A 77 -12.65 4.25 -20.41
CA MET A 77 -12.62 4.33 -18.95
C MET A 77 -13.45 5.48 -18.35
N GLU A 78 -14.07 6.34 -19.16
CA GLU A 78 -14.87 7.47 -18.66
C GLU A 78 -16.18 7.02 -17.99
N LYS A 79 -16.80 5.96 -18.52
CA LYS A 79 -18.16 5.55 -18.15
C LYS A 79 -18.21 4.43 -17.13
N HIS A 80 -17.26 3.51 -17.19
CA HIS A 80 -17.20 2.33 -16.31
C HIS A 80 -15.76 1.82 -16.20
N ILE A 81 -15.54 0.96 -15.20
CA ILE A 81 -14.27 0.27 -14.99
C ILE A 81 -14.09 -0.76 -16.10
N ASP A 82 -13.09 -0.56 -16.96
CA ASP A 82 -12.73 -1.48 -18.04
C ASP A 82 -11.27 -1.90 -17.89
N VAL A 83 -11.06 -3.16 -17.50
CA VAL A 83 -9.73 -3.73 -17.27
C VAL A 83 -8.90 -3.75 -18.56
N GLY A 84 -9.52 -4.08 -19.69
CA GLY A 84 -8.85 -4.12 -20.99
C GLY A 84 -8.38 -2.73 -21.41
N ALA A 85 -9.22 -1.72 -21.25
CA ALA A 85 -8.88 -0.32 -21.53
C ALA A 85 -7.78 0.21 -20.61
N ASN A 86 -7.75 -0.21 -19.34
CA ASN A 86 -6.67 0.13 -18.41
C ASN A 86 -5.30 -0.37 -18.91
N TYR A 87 -5.21 -1.65 -19.26
CA TYR A 87 -3.97 -2.23 -19.80
C TYR A 87 -3.62 -1.67 -21.18
N GLY A 88 -4.62 -1.48 -22.04
CA GLY A 88 -4.45 -0.84 -23.35
C GLY A 88 -3.89 0.58 -23.23
N PHE A 89 -4.41 1.38 -22.31
CA PHE A 89 -3.91 2.74 -22.06
C PHE A 89 -2.48 2.74 -21.51
N ALA A 90 -2.16 1.81 -20.60
CA ALA A 90 -0.78 1.67 -20.12
C ALA A 90 0.17 1.29 -21.27
N ALA A 91 -0.23 0.37 -22.14
CA ALA A 91 0.55 -0.01 -23.32
C ALA A 91 0.76 1.19 -24.28
N ASP A 92 -0.30 1.96 -24.56
CA ASP A 92 -0.24 3.19 -25.35
C ASP A 92 0.75 4.20 -24.74
N PHE A 93 0.67 4.43 -23.43
CA PHE A 93 1.56 5.36 -22.72
C PHE A 93 3.03 4.96 -22.87
N TYR A 94 3.37 3.68 -22.66
CA TYR A 94 4.76 3.21 -22.80
C TYR A 94 5.22 3.23 -24.26
N LYS A 95 4.32 2.95 -25.21
CA LYS A 95 4.62 3.03 -26.66
C LYS A 95 4.92 4.47 -27.10
N THR A 96 4.14 5.44 -26.64
CA THR A 96 4.40 6.86 -26.92
C THR A 96 5.71 7.33 -26.28
N ASN A 97 6.07 6.77 -25.12
CA ASN A 97 7.25 7.17 -24.36
C ASN A 97 8.43 6.17 -24.43
N LEU A 98 8.57 5.41 -25.53
CA LEU A 98 9.57 4.33 -25.65
C LEU A 98 11.00 4.78 -25.30
N LYS A 99 11.41 5.99 -25.71
CA LYS A 99 12.74 6.55 -25.42
C LYS A 99 12.98 6.76 -23.92
N LYS A 100 11.93 7.05 -23.14
CA LYS A 100 11.98 7.29 -21.69
C LYS A 100 11.60 6.06 -20.86
N PHE A 101 11.20 4.95 -21.51
CA PHE A 101 10.64 3.76 -20.87
C PHE A 101 11.44 3.30 -19.64
N ARG A 102 12.75 3.08 -19.80
CA ARG A 102 13.61 2.60 -18.71
C ARG A 102 13.68 3.59 -17.55
N THR A 103 13.78 4.88 -17.86
CA THR A 103 13.88 5.94 -16.84
C THR A 103 12.58 6.10 -16.06
N ILE A 104 11.43 6.01 -16.74
CA ILE A 104 10.11 6.03 -16.11
C ILE A 104 10.00 4.91 -15.07
N VAL A 105 10.24 3.66 -15.50
CA VAL A 105 10.11 2.48 -14.64
C VAL A 105 11.13 2.52 -13.50
N PHE A 106 12.38 2.89 -13.78
CA PHE A 106 13.44 3.02 -12.78
C PHE A 106 13.07 4.04 -11.69
N SER A 107 12.58 5.21 -12.08
CA SER A 107 12.22 6.28 -11.14
C SER A 107 11.06 5.89 -10.21
N ALA A 108 10.06 5.19 -10.72
CA ALA A 108 8.95 4.69 -9.90
C ALA A 108 9.40 3.56 -8.96
N ARG A 109 10.23 2.63 -9.44
CA ARG A 109 10.80 1.56 -8.61
C ARG A 109 11.71 2.11 -7.51
N LEU A 110 12.41 3.22 -7.75
CA LEU A 110 13.19 3.89 -6.70
C LEU A 110 12.30 4.33 -5.54
N VAL A 111 11.09 4.84 -5.80
CA VAL A 111 10.13 5.18 -4.75
C VAL A 111 9.72 3.95 -3.94
N ALA A 112 9.46 2.81 -4.59
CA ALA A 112 9.15 1.56 -3.88
C ALA A 112 10.30 1.10 -2.97
N ILE A 113 11.55 1.23 -3.44
CA ILE A 113 12.75 0.92 -2.65
C ILE A 113 12.85 1.87 -1.45
N LEU A 114 12.61 3.17 -1.62
CA LEU A 114 12.64 4.15 -0.54
C LEU A 114 11.58 3.87 0.54
N LEU A 115 10.37 3.49 0.14
CA LEU A 115 9.32 3.08 1.07
C LEU A 115 9.69 1.80 1.83
N SER A 116 10.35 0.86 1.16
CA SER A 116 10.82 -0.39 1.77
C SER A 116 11.98 -0.16 2.75
N LEU A 117 12.88 0.78 2.44
CA LEU A 117 13.92 1.23 3.38
C LEU A 117 13.33 1.88 4.63
N LEU A 118 12.28 2.69 4.47
CA LEU A 118 11.57 3.29 5.59
C LEU A 118 10.93 2.21 6.48
N LEU A 119 10.35 1.16 5.88
CA LEU A 119 9.83 0.02 6.64
C LEU A 119 10.95 -0.68 7.42
N GLY A 120 12.09 -0.98 6.78
CA GLY A 120 13.25 -1.56 7.44
C GLY A 120 13.76 -0.70 8.61
N LEU A 121 13.77 0.62 8.45
CA LEU A 121 14.11 1.56 9.52
C LEU A 121 13.11 1.49 10.68
N LEU A 122 11.80 1.45 10.41
CA LEU A 122 10.79 1.32 11.46
C LEU A 122 10.90 -0.01 12.20
N ILE A 123 11.19 -1.11 11.51
CA ILE A 123 11.46 -2.41 12.13
C ILE A 123 12.64 -2.28 13.09
N PHE A 124 13.76 -1.72 12.64
CA PHE A 124 14.92 -1.49 13.50
C PHE A 124 14.58 -0.63 14.72
N LEU A 125 13.89 0.50 14.54
CA LEU A 125 13.54 1.41 15.63
C LEU A 125 12.63 0.73 16.66
N TRP A 126 11.56 0.06 16.21
CA TRP A 126 10.63 -0.58 17.13
C TRP A 126 11.27 -1.75 17.87
N THR A 127 12.01 -2.62 17.18
CA THR A 127 12.73 -3.73 17.82
C THR A 127 13.79 -3.21 18.80
N ARG A 128 14.46 -2.10 18.49
CA ARG A 128 15.47 -1.50 19.40
C ARG A 128 14.84 -1.02 20.70
N GLU A 129 13.68 -0.39 20.61
CA GLU A 129 12.95 0.07 21.81
C GLU A 129 12.39 -1.08 22.64
N LEU A 130 12.09 -2.24 22.03
CA LEU A 130 11.56 -3.42 22.72
C LEU A 130 12.65 -4.32 23.34
N PHE A 131 13.73 -4.56 22.59
CA PHE A 131 14.68 -5.64 22.87
C PHE A 131 16.15 -5.19 22.78
N GLY A 132 16.39 -3.89 22.61
CA GLY A 132 17.74 -3.31 22.51
C GLY A 132 18.39 -3.45 21.13
N SER A 133 19.58 -2.88 21.00
CA SER A 133 20.26 -2.69 19.70
C SER A 133 20.65 -3.99 19.00
N LYS A 134 21.04 -5.05 19.74
CA LYS A 134 21.46 -6.32 19.15
C LYS A 134 20.31 -7.03 18.45
N ALA A 135 19.16 -7.13 19.12
CA ALA A 135 17.94 -7.70 18.54
C ALA A 135 17.46 -6.89 17.33
N ALA A 136 17.55 -5.55 17.40
CA ALA A 136 17.20 -4.67 16.28
C ALA A 136 18.07 -4.90 15.05
N LEU A 137 19.37 -5.08 15.23
CA LEU A 137 20.28 -5.40 14.13
C LEU A 137 19.98 -6.77 13.52
N LEU A 138 19.64 -7.76 14.35
CA LEU A 138 19.24 -9.08 13.86
C LEU A 138 17.93 -9.01 13.07
N ALA A 139 16.91 -8.30 13.57
CA ALA A 139 15.64 -8.13 12.86
C ALA A 139 15.82 -7.40 11.53
N LEU A 140 16.63 -6.33 11.51
CA LEU A 140 16.95 -5.61 10.28
C LEU A 140 17.76 -6.47 9.30
N PHE A 141 18.71 -7.27 9.80
CA PHE A 141 19.43 -8.24 8.99
C PHE A 141 18.47 -9.22 8.32
N LEU A 142 17.58 -9.85 9.09
CA LEU A 142 16.58 -10.77 8.54
C LEU A 142 15.72 -10.09 7.48
N PHE A 143 15.24 -8.87 7.72
CA PHE A 143 14.48 -8.09 6.74
C PHE A 143 15.28 -7.82 5.45
N CYS A 144 16.52 -7.36 5.56
CA CYS A 144 17.36 -7.00 4.41
C CYS A 144 17.78 -8.20 3.55
N PHE A 145 17.77 -9.42 4.11
CA PHE A 145 18.17 -10.65 3.42
C PHE A 145 17.00 -11.61 3.16
N GLU A 146 15.76 -11.20 3.47
CA GLU A 146 14.58 -12.01 3.18
C GLU A 146 14.23 -11.92 1.68
N PRO A 147 14.15 -13.05 0.96
CA PRO A 147 14.03 -13.05 -0.49
C PRO A 147 12.71 -12.46 -1.01
N ASN A 148 11.58 -12.64 -0.30
CA ASN A 148 10.31 -12.05 -0.73
C ASN A 148 10.33 -10.53 -0.57
N VAL A 149 10.86 -10.00 0.53
CA VAL A 149 11.05 -8.57 0.76
C VAL A 149 11.91 -7.99 -0.35
N ILE A 150 13.05 -8.59 -0.68
CA ILE A 150 13.89 -8.12 -1.80
C ILE A 150 13.12 -8.16 -3.13
N ALA A 151 12.37 -9.24 -3.38
CA ALA A 151 11.62 -9.42 -4.62
C ALA A 151 10.51 -8.39 -4.81
N HIS A 152 9.78 -8.04 -3.74
CA HIS A 152 8.68 -7.07 -3.77
C HIS A 152 9.14 -5.62 -3.62
N SER A 153 10.22 -5.35 -2.88
CA SER A 153 10.74 -3.99 -2.62
C SER A 153 11.29 -3.29 -3.85
N ARG A 154 11.64 -4.06 -4.87
CA ARG A 154 12.17 -3.57 -6.15
C ARG A 154 11.10 -3.33 -7.20
N LEU A 155 9.82 -3.62 -6.91
CA LEU A 155 8.71 -3.45 -7.83
C LEU A 155 7.82 -2.31 -7.38
N ALA A 156 7.32 -1.51 -8.33
CA ALA A 156 6.36 -0.44 -8.06
C ALA A 156 4.93 -1.00 -7.84
N THR A 157 4.78 -1.93 -6.89
CA THR A 157 3.51 -2.56 -6.50
C THR A 157 2.99 -2.01 -5.17
N LEU A 158 1.80 -2.43 -4.74
CA LEU A 158 1.14 -1.85 -3.56
C LEU A 158 1.51 -2.52 -2.23
N ASP A 159 2.19 -3.67 -2.27
CA ASP A 159 2.37 -4.51 -1.08
C ASP A 159 3.38 -3.94 -0.08
N MET A 160 4.52 -3.44 -0.55
CA MET A 160 5.53 -2.83 0.33
C MET A 160 5.07 -1.50 0.95
N PRO A 161 4.43 -0.58 0.21
CA PRO A 161 3.78 0.59 0.82
C PRO A 161 2.70 0.19 1.84
N LEU A 162 1.87 -0.83 1.54
CA LEU A 162 0.87 -1.33 2.49
C LEU A 162 1.54 -1.82 3.79
N ALA A 163 2.56 -2.68 3.66
CA ALA A 163 3.30 -3.21 4.79
C ALA A 163 3.92 -2.09 5.65
N LEU A 164 4.53 -1.09 5.00
CA LEU A 164 5.05 0.10 5.66
C LEU A 164 3.99 0.80 6.51
N PHE A 165 2.85 1.17 5.92
CA PHE A 165 1.85 1.99 6.60
C PHE A 165 1.09 1.22 7.68
N VAL A 166 0.83 -0.07 7.48
CA VAL A 166 0.30 -0.95 8.53
C VAL A 166 1.29 -1.03 9.69
N PHE A 167 2.56 -1.35 9.42
CA PHE A 167 3.57 -1.47 10.46
C PHE A 167 3.75 -0.16 11.23
N ALA A 168 3.81 0.96 10.53
CA ALA A 168 3.87 2.30 11.11
C ALA A 168 2.67 2.59 12.02
N SER A 169 1.46 2.20 11.63
CA SER A 169 0.27 2.41 12.45
C SER A 169 0.37 1.70 13.80
N PHE A 170 0.76 0.42 13.80
CA PHE A 170 0.93 -0.36 15.03
C PHE A 170 2.08 0.17 15.88
N TYR A 171 3.20 0.54 15.26
CA TYR A 171 4.35 1.12 15.97
C TYR A 171 3.99 2.44 16.65
N PHE A 172 3.37 3.38 15.95
CA PHE A 172 2.97 4.66 16.55
C PHE A 172 1.87 4.49 17.58
N PHE A 173 0.94 3.54 17.41
CA PHE A 173 -0.02 3.22 18.46
C PHE A 173 0.68 2.69 19.72
N TRP A 174 1.67 1.81 19.55
CA TRP A 174 2.48 1.30 20.64
C TRP A 174 3.25 2.40 21.39
N LYS A 175 3.77 3.41 20.67
CA LYS A 175 4.37 4.63 21.25
C LYS A 175 3.32 5.43 22.02
N PHE A 176 2.15 5.65 21.44
CA PHE A 176 1.04 6.35 22.09
C PHE A 176 0.65 5.68 23.41
N ALA A 177 0.50 4.36 23.43
CA ALA A 177 0.12 3.63 24.64
C ALA A 177 1.13 3.81 25.79
N ARG A 178 2.42 4.01 25.48
CA ARG A 178 3.49 4.17 26.47
C ARG A 178 3.72 5.61 26.91
N SER A 179 3.55 6.58 26.00
CA SER A 179 3.87 7.97 26.29
C SER A 179 2.64 8.84 26.52
N SER A 180 1.44 8.36 26.18
CA SER A 180 0.17 9.11 26.15
C SER A 180 0.26 10.44 25.37
N LYS A 181 1.17 10.54 24.39
CA LYS A 181 1.33 11.76 23.58
C LYS A 181 0.41 11.68 22.35
N PRO A 182 -0.54 12.61 22.16
CA PRO A 182 -1.56 12.53 21.10
C PRO A 182 -0.97 12.54 19.69
N VAL A 183 0.21 13.14 19.51
CA VAL A 183 0.94 13.11 18.23
C VAL A 183 1.15 11.69 17.71
N PHE A 184 1.37 10.70 18.59
CA PHE A 184 1.56 9.31 18.17
C PHE A 184 0.24 8.60 17.84
N LEU A 185 -0.87 8.99 18.48
CA LEU A 185 -2.20 8.51 18.08
C LEU A 185 -2.55 9.06 16.70
N LEU A 186 -2.30 10.36 16.47
CA LEU A 186 -2.51 10.99 15.17
C LEU A 186 -1.61 10.36 14.09
N ALA A 187 -0.33 10.13 14.38
CA ALA A 187 0.58 9.45 13.46
C ALA A 187 0.12 8.01 13.13
N SER A 188 -0.38 7.29 14.14
CA SER A 188 -0.97 5.96 13.95
C SER A 188 -2.22 5.99 13.06
N ALA A 189 -3.08 6.98 13.29
CA ALA A 189 -4.31 7.20 12.52
C ALA A 189 -4.01 7.57 11.07
N ILE A 190 -3.08 8.51 10.84
CA ILE A 190 -2.62 8.87 9.50
C ILE A 190 -2.02 7.65 8.79
N ALA A 191 -1.19 6.86 9.49
CA ALA A 191 -0.59 5.67 8.90
C ALA A 191 -1.65 4.64 8.46
N ILE A 192 -2.66 4.33 9.27
CA ILE A 192 -3.72 3.39 8.85
C ILE A 192 -4.60 3.98 7.73
N SER A 193 -4.79 5.31 7.70
CA SER A 193 -5.42 5.98 6.56
C SER A 193 -4.63 5.78 5.27
N LEU A 194 -3.31 5.99 5.30
CA LEU A 194 -2.44 5.80 4.14
C LEU A 194 -2.36 4.34 3.69
N ALA A 195 -2.43 3.39 4.63
CA ALA A 195 -2.55 1.97 4.31
C ALA A 195 -3.86 1.68 3.56
N THR A 196 -4.98 2.21 4.04
CA THR A 196 -6.30 2.07 3.40
C THR A 196 -6.33 2.72 2.02
N LEU A 197 -5.69 3.87 1.88
CA LEU A 197 -5.53 4.58 0.62
C LEU A 197 -4.45 3.98 -0.31
N THR A 198 -3.78 2.92 0.12
CA THR A 198 -2.87 2.12 -0.70
C THR A 198 -3.57 0.89 -1.26
N LYS A 199 -4.29 0.12 -0.41
CA LYS A 199 -4.94 -1.13 -0.81
C LYS A 199 -6.10 -1.47 0.12
N TYR A 200 -7.23 -1.92 -0.43
CA TYR A 200 -8.42 -2.27 0.36
C TYR A 200 -8.19 -3.40 1.38
N THR A 201 -7.20 -4.27 1.16
CA THR A 201 -6.82 -5.30 2.13
C THR A 201 -6.34 -4.72 3.46
N ALA A 202 -5.98 -3.44 3.52
CA ALA A 202 -5.71 -2.74 4.78
C ALA A 202 -6.89 -2.76 5.76
N LEU A 203 -8.13 -2.87 5.26
CA LEU A 203 -9.33 -2.94 6.10
C LEU A 203 -9.30 -4.15 7.06
N LEU A 204 -8.62 -5.23 6.67
CA LEU A 204 -8.44 -6.43 7.52
C LEU A 204 -7.57 -6.14 8.76
N PHE A 205 -6.79 -5.06 8.76
CA PHE A 205 -5.94 -4.70 9.88
C PHE A 205 -6.64 -3.85 10.94
N PHE A 206 -7.85 -3.34 10.70
CA PHE A 206 -8.61 -2.61 11.73
C PHE A 206 -8.99 -3.51 12.90
N PRO A 207 -9.59 -4.71 12.71
CA PRO A 207 -9.83 -5.64 13.81
C PRO A 207 -8.56 -6.03 14.56
N LEU A 208 -7.44 -6.24 13.84
CA LEU A 208 -6.15 -6.56 14.45
C LEU A 208 -5.59 -5.39 15.26
N LEU A 209 -5.73 -4.16 14.77
CA LEU A 209 -5.33 -2.96 15.48
C LEU A 209 -6.18 -2.79 16.74
N PHE A 210 -7.50 -2.97 16.66
CA PHE A 210 -8.38 -2.89 17.82
C PHE A 210 -8.11 -3.98 18.86
N LEU A 211 -7.84 -5.22 18.42
CA LEU A 211 -7.36 -6.26 19.31
C LEU A 211 -6.03 -5.86 19.97
N PHE A 212 -5.10 -5.29 19.21
CA PHE A 212 -3.84 -4.78 19.74
C PHE A 212 -4.04 -3.67 20.77
N ILE A 213 -4.99 -2.75 20.57
CA ILE A 213 -5.38 -1.73 21.55
C ILE A 213 -5.83 -2.38 22.86
N ILE A 214 -6.69 -3.40 22.77
CA ILE A 214 -7.18 -4.16 23.94
C ILE A 214 -6.00 -4.82 24.66
N LEU A 215 -5.05 -5.43 23.94
CA LEU A 215 -3.86 -6.03 24.53
C LEU A 215 -2.96 -5.01 25.25
N GLN A 216 -2.96 -3.74 24.82
CA GLN A 216 -2.25 -2.66 25.48
C GLN A 216 -3.02 -2.06 26.68
N HIS A 217 -4.16 -2.62 27.09
CA HIS A 217 -5.05 -2.05 28.11
C HIS A 217 -4.35 -1.69 29.41
N LYS A 218 -3.48 -2.56 29.94
CA LYS A 218 -2.76 -2.30 31.21
C LYS A 218 -1.88 -1.04 31.09
N THR A 219 -1.14 -0.94 29.99
CA THR A 219 -0.26 0.21 29.70
C THR A 219 -1.08 1.49 29.53
N LEU A 220 -2.15 1.42 28.73
CA LEU A 220 -3.07 2.54 28.51
C LEU A 220 -3.72 2.99 29.82
N SER A 221 -4.20 2.05 30.63
CA SER A 221 -4.86 2.33 31.91
C SER A 221 -3.93 3.02 32.91
N LYS A 222 -2.66 2.61 32.97
CA LYS A 222 -1.63 3.25 33.80
C LYS A 222 -1.33 4.69 33.33
N ASN A 223 -1.19 4.88 32.02
CA ASN A 223 -0.74 6.15 31.46
C ASN A 223 -1.89 7.12 31.11
N ARG A 224 -3.16 6.70 31.20
CA ARG A 224 -4.34 7.55 30.92
C ARG A 224 -4.44 8.76 31.85
N ALA A 225 -3.94 8.63 33.09
CA ALA A 225 -4.05 9.66 34.12
C ALA A 225 -3.37 10.97 33.73
N ASN A 226 -2.42 10.92 32.78
CA ASN A 226 -1.72 12.08 32.25
C ASN A 226 -2.52 12.84 31.18
N PHE A 227 -3.56 12.24 30.59
CA PHE A 227 -4.25 12.78 29.40
C PHE A 227 -5.76 13.02 29.63
N PHE A 228 -6.45 12.14 30.36
CA PHE A 228 -7.89 12.25 30.68
C PHE A 228 -8.15 11.90 32.15
N LYS A 229 -7.49 12.61 33.07
CA LYS A 229 -7.53 12.33 34.52
C LYS A 229 -8.95 12.31 35.12
N GLN A 230 -9.93 12.93 34.46
CA GLN A 230 -11.31 13.10 34.94
C GLN A 230 -12.38 12.31 34.15
N ARG A 231 -12.05 11.59 33.07
CA ARG A 231 -13.05 10.88 32.26
C ARG A 231 -12.98 9.37 32.43
N ASN A 232 -14.14 8.70 32.31
CA ASN A 232 -14.24 7.24 32.38
C ASN A 232 -13.40 6.58 31.27
N ILE A 233 -12.83 5.41 31.57
CA ILE A 233 -11.99 4.63 30.66
C ILE A 233 -12.68 4.32 29.33
N LEU A 234 -14.01 4.15 29.35
CA LEU A 234 -14.82 3.92 28.15
C LEU A 234 -14.70 5.10 27.16
N PHE A 235 -14.81 6.33 27.66
CA PHE A 235 -14.69 7.54 26.82
C PHE A 235 -13.31 7.61 26.14
N TYR A 236 -12.26 7.21 26.85
CA TYR A 236 -10.90 7.19 26.31
C TYR A 236 -10.76 6.19 25.15
N TYR A 237 -11.31 4.98 25.28
CA TYR A 237 -11.33 4.00 24.18
C TYR A 237 -12.21 4.47 23.01
N THR A 238 -13.37 5.06 23.28
CA THR A 238 -14.22 5.63 22.23
C THR A 238 -13.50 6.74 21.46
N PHE A 239 -12.73 7.59 22.16
CA PHE A 239 -11.91 8.62 21.51
C PHE A 239 -10.79 8.03 20.64
N ILE A 240 -10.06 7.03 21.13
CA ILE A 240 -9.03 6.34 20.33
C ILE A 240 -9.66 5.73 19.08
N PHE A 241 -10.77 5.01 19.25
CA PHE A 241 -11.49 4.36 18.16
C PHE A 241 -12.00 5.37 17.14
N SER A 242 -12.61 6.48 17.59
CA SER A 242 -13.12 7.50 16.70
C SER A 242 -12.01 8.16 15.89
N VAL A 243 -10.84 8.45 16.49
CA VAL A 243 -9.69 8.99 15.77
C VAL A 243 -9.20 8.01 14.70
N LEU A 244 -9.07 6.72 15.03
CA LEU A 244 -8.58 5.70 14.10
C LEU A 244 -9.56 5.40 12.95
N VAL A 245 -10.87 5.59 13.16
CA VAL A 245 -11.91 5.36 12.13
C VAL A 245 -12.18 6.60 11.30
N LEU A 246 -12.25 7.78 11.92
CA LEU A 246 -12.57 9.03 11.23
C LEU A 246 -11.39 9.54 10.40
N ALA A 247 -10.15 9.34 10.83
CA ALA A 247 -8.99 9.82 10.07
C ALA A 247 -8.89 9.22 8.65
N PRO A 248 -9.12 7.91 8.42
CA PRO A 248 -9.19 7.33 7.08
C PRO A 248 -10.29 7.94 6.21
N ILE A 249 -11.49 8.14 6.78
CA ILE A 249 -12.63 8.75 6.09
C ILE A 249 -12.30 10.18 5.68
N ILE A 250 -11.80 11.00 6.61
CA ILE A 250 -11.45 12.40 6.36
C ILE A 250 -10.36 12.50 5.31
N LEU A 251 -9.27 11.71 5.44
CA LEU A 251 -8.15 11.77 4.52
C LEU A 251 -8.54 11.28 3.11
N ALA A 252 -9.38 10.24 3.03
CA ALA A 252 -9.91 9.77 1.75
C ALA A 252 -10.75 10.85 1.08
N ASN A 253 -11.73 11.44 1.78
CA ASN A 253 -12.54 12.52 1.21
C ASN A 253 -11.69 13.72 0.79
N PHE A 254 -10.69 14.10 1.59
CA PHE A 254 -9.79 15.20 1.24
C PHE A 254 -9.01 14.93 -0.05
N LEU A 255 -8.38 13.76 -0.20
CA LEU A 255 -7.60 13.44 -1.39
C LEU A 255 -8.47 13.28 -2.65
N TYR A 256 -9.66 12.70 -2.50
CA TYR A 256 -10.59 12.52 -3.62
C TYR A 256 -11.40 13.77 -3.94
N ALA A 257 -11.45 14.78 -3.05
CA ALA A 257 -12.10 16.06 -3.34
C ALA A 257 -11.43 16.84 -4.48
N PHE A 258 -10.16 16.55 -4.76
CA PHE A 258 -9.47 17.09 -5.94
C PHE A 258 -9.94 16.47 -7.25
N GLU A 259 -10.63 15.33 -7.19
CA GLU A 259 -11.19 14.68 -8.35
C GLU A 259 -12.47 15.39 -8.80
N GLY A 260 -12.50 15.92 -10.03
CA GLY A 260 -13.69 16.55 -10.61
C GLY A 260 -14.81 15.58 -11.00
N TYR A 261 -14.63 14.29 -10.72
CA TYR A 261 -15.64 13.25 -10.96
C TYR A 261 -16.80 13.42 -9.99
N LYS A 262 -18.04 13.28 -10.49
CA LYS A 262 -19.29 13.46 -9.72
C LYS A 262 -19.24 12.67 -8.41
N GLN A 263 -18.85 13.35 -7.33
CA GLN A 263 -18.97 12.77 -6.00
C GLN A 263 -20.46 12.69 -5.68
N ASN A 264 -21.02 11.47 -5.71
CA ASN A 264 -22.29 11.23 -5.04
C ASN A 264 -22.11 11.58 -3.55
N TYR A 265 -23.13 12.17 -2.93
CA TYR A 265 -23.17 12.74 -1.57
C TYR A 265 -22.95 11.74 -0.41
N CYS A 266 -22.21 10.66 -0.61
CA CYS A 266 -21.75 9.79 0.47
C CYS A 266 -20.62 10.49 1.22
N PHE A 267 -20.98 11.23 2.28
CA PHE A 267 -20.05 11.91 3.19
C PHE A 267 -18.96 10.98 3.79
N PHE A 268 -19.15 9.66 3.72
CA PHE A 268 -18.30 8.68 4.40
C PHE A 268 -17.21 8.06 3.53
N VAL A 269 -17.44 7.83 2.23
CA VAL A 269 -16.46 7.17 1.35
C VAL A 269 -16.54 7.79 -0.05
N PRO A 270 -15.41 8.18 -0.66
CA PRO A 270 -15.40 8.71 -2.02
C PRO A 270 -16.06 7.76 -3.03
N ALA A 271 -16.87 8.30 -3.95
CA ALA A 271 -17.61 7.50 -4.93
C ALA A 271 -16.71 6.56 -5.74
N ARG A 272 -15.55 7.05 -6.21
CA ARG A 272 -14.56 6.25 -6.95
C ARG A 272 -14.01 5.08 -6.13
N MET A 273 -13.78 5.30 -4.84
CA MET A 273 -13.30 4.27 -3.92
C MET A 273 -14.38 3.21 -3.68
N TYR A 274 -15.65 3.62 -3.59
CA TYR A 274 -16.78 2.71 -3.48
C TYR A 274 -16.98 1.86 -4.75
N GLU A 275 -16.92 2.48 -5.94
CA GLU A 275 -16.97 1.78 -7.24
C GLU A 275 -15.85 0.73 -7.34
N GLY A 276 -14.61 1.13 -7.03
CA GLY A 276 -13.46 0.22 -7.03
C GLY A 276 -13.55 -0.93 -6.04
N PHE A 277 -14.08 -0.67 -4.83
CA PHE A 277 -14.30 -1.71 -3.83
C PHE A 277 -15.36 -2.72 -4.27
N ASN A 278 -16.48 -2.26 -4.82
CA ASN A 278 -17.53 -3.14 -5.34
C ASN A 278 -17.04 -3.98 -6.51
N PHE A 279 -16.26 -3.37 -7.42
CA PHE A 279 -15.64 -4.11 -8.51
C PHE A 279 -14.75 -5.25 -7.99
N ILE A 280 -13.85 -4.97 -7.03
CA ILE A 280 -13.00 -6.02 -6.44
C ILE A 280 -13.82 -7.09 -5.73
N LYS A 281 -14.89 -6.69 -5.02
CA LYS A 281 -15.78 -7.63 -4.34
C LYS A 281 -16.46 -8.58 -5.34
N GLU A 282 -17.04 -8.04 -6.40
CA GLU A 282 -17.66 -8.82 -7.48
C GLU A 282 -16.62 -9.71 -8.17
N TRP A 283 -15.43 -9.18 -8.46
CA TRP A 283 -14.32 -9.90 -9.08
C TRP A 283 -13.81 -11.07 -8.23
N VAL A 284 -13.82 -10.95 -6.90
CA VAL A 284 -13.47 -12.05 -6.00
C VAL A 284 -14.59 -13.09 -5.96
N GLN A 285 -15.85 -12.64 -5.95
CA GLN A 285 -17.02 -13.51 -5.88
C GLN A 285 -17.27 -14.31 -7.17
N SER A 286 -16.89 -13.78 -8.34
CA SER A 286 -17.03 -14.48 -9.63
C SER A 286 -16.13 -15.71 -9.74
N GLY A 287 -15.16 -15.86 -8.83
CA GLY A 287 -14.11 -16.88 -8.90
C GLY A 287 -13.10 -16.58 -10.02
N ARG A 288 -11.97 -17.28 -10.01
CA ARG A 288 -10.98 -17.24 -11.09
C ARG A 288 -10.63 -18.65 -11.50
N GLU A 289 -10.50 -18.88 -12.79
CA GLU A 289 -9.91 -20.12 -13.28
C GLU A 289 -8.44 -20.17 -12.83
N GLY A 290 -8.16 -21.10 -11.92
CA GLY A 290 -6.82 -21.53 -11.59
C GLY A 290 -6.43 -22.70 -12.48
N TYR A 291 -5.14 -22.93 -12.64
CA TYR A 291 -4.60 -24.09 -13.33
C TYR A 291 -3.85 -24.96 -12.32
N LEU A 292 -4.15 -26.26 -12.28
CA LEU A 292 -3.40 -27.24 -11.51
C LEU A 292 -3.44 -28.60 -12.20
N PHE A 293 -2.28 -29.24 -12.38
CA PHE A 293 -2.14 -30.58 -12.99
C PHE A 293 -2.83 -30.76 -14.35
N GLY A 294 -2.68 -29.80 -15.26
CA GLY A 294 -3.29 -29.89 -16.60
C GLY A 294 -4.72 -29.35 -16.69
N GLU A 295 -5.36 -29.06 -15.56
CA GLU A 295 -6.78 -28.70 -15.52
C GLU A 295 -7.00 -27.24 -15.11
N PHE A 296 -7.90 -26.57 -15.84
CA PHE A 296 -8.44 -25.27 -15.44
C PHE A 296 -9.69 -25.47 -14.58
N ARG A 297 -9.68 -24.94 -13.35
CA ARG A 297 -10.80 -25.04 -12.40
C ARG A 297 -10.99 -23.72 -11.68
N LYS A 298 -12.25 -23.30 -11.45
CA LYS A 298 -12.56 -22.03 -10.76
C LYS A 298 -12.24 -22.02 -9.26
N TYR A 299 -12.14 -23.19 -8.65
CA TYR A 299 -11.81 -23.36 -7.24
C TYR A 299 -10.91 -24.57 -7.08
N ILE A 300 -9.75 -24.37 -6.47
CA ILE A 300 -8.71 -25.39 -6.30
C ILE A 300 -8.23 -25.33 -4.84
N PRO A 301 -8.98 -25.91 -3.88
CA PRO A 301 -8.64 -25.83 -2.46
C PRO A 301 -7.28 -26.48 -2.15
N GLU A 302 -6.91 -27.50 -2.90
CA GLU A 302 -5.63 -28.20 -2.80
C GLU A 302 -4.45 -27.38 -3.35
N TYR A 303 -4.69 -26.28 -4.08
CA TYR A 303 -3.63 -25.50 -4.75
C TYR A 303 -2.52 -25.08 -3.79
N PHE A 304 -2.90 -24.55 -2.63
CA PHE A 304 -1.92 -24.06 -1.66
C PHE A 304 -1.12 -25.20 -1.01
N LEU A 305 -1.75 -26.36 -0.79
CA LEU A 305 -1.06 -27.53 -0.27
C LEU A 305 -0.04 -28.03 -1.31
N VAL A 306 -0.45 -28.13 -2.58
CA VAL A 306 0.43 -28.56 -3.67
C VAL A 306 1.57 -27.56 -3.90
N ALA A 307 1.28 -26.26 -3.94
CA ALA A 307 2.29 -25.21 -4.07
C ALA A 307 3.29 -25.23 -2.91
N PHE A 308 2.83 -25.52 -1.70
CA PHE A 308 3.68 -25.66 -0.52
C PHE A 308 4.59 -26.89 -0.61
N LEU A 309 4.05 -28.04 -1.03
CA LEU A 309 4.79 -29.30 -1.12
C LEU A 309 5.78 -29.35 -2.29
N ILE A 310 5.39 -28.87 -3.47
CA ILE A 310 6.18 -28.99 -4.71
C ILE A 310 7.22 -27.85 -4.81
N LYS A 311 7.01 -26.73 -4.09
CA LYS A 311 7.93 -25.57 -3.95
C LYS A 311 8.54 -25.05 -5.26
N THR A 312 7.98 -25.42 -6.41
CA THR A 312 8.37 -25.00 -7.75
C THR A 312 7.13 -24.99 -8.64
N THR A 313 7.00 -23.97 -9.47
CA THR A 313 5.93 -23.84 -10.48
C THR A 313 6.42 -24.29 -11.86
N LEU A 314 7.54 -25.00 -11.93
CA LEU A 314 8.01 -25.55 -13.19
C LEU A 314 7.15 -26.79 -13.51
N PRO A 315 6.70 -26.96 -14.76
CA PRO A 315 6.06 -28.21 -15.15
C PRO A 315 7.09 -29.32 -14.94
N LEU A 316 6.69 -30.36 -14.19
CA LEU A 316 7.39 -31.64 -14.16
C LEU A 316 7.16 -32.40 -15.47
#